data_AF-A0A7R9Z472-F1
#
_entry.id   AF-A0A7R9Z472-F1
#
_cell.length_a   1.000
_cell.length_b   1.000
_cell.length_c   1.000
_cell.angle_alpha   90.00
_cell.angle_beta   90.00
_cell.angle_gamma   90.00
#
_symmetry.space_group_name_H-M   'P 1'
#
loop_
_entity.id
_entity.type
_entity.pdbx_description
1 polymer ?
#
loop_
_entity_poly.entity_id
_entity_poly.type
_entity_poly.pdbx_seq_one_letter_code
_entity_poly.pdbx_strand_id
1 'polypeptide(L)'
;MEVPGPILKKHTNSHGLLVPELKDETMTKLATYGMFITHFQHGAAFEVADDATALPWRNAGIMMSNVHPVDGLAFVIDDQVGIISEEDPSKVQGYYNTIGPLGTPDWQRLYFGTNYERLMQIKAKYDAGEVFSKPMGVELPKQGEYCPTIPPAGGSATNGDDEAKDGDGSGADSRSSAPRASAIAAGGFLCSVSVLFSLFFVVAVN
;
A
#
# COMPACT_ATOMS: atom_id res chain seq x y z
N MET A 1 -43.14 -21.56 -3.03
CA MET A 1 -41.75 -21.24 -3.43
C MET A 1 -41.25 -20.26 -2.36
N GLU A 2 -40.55 -20.76 -1.35
CA GLU A 2 -40.04 -19.92 -0.26
C GLU A 2 -38.86 -19.08 -0.77
N VAL A 3 -38.94 -17.78 -0.54
CA VAL A 3 -37.83 -16.86 -0.79
C VAL A 3 -36.77 -17.15 0.28
N PRO A 4 -35.51 -17.47 -0.08
CA PRO A 4 -34.44 -17.65 0.90
C PRO A 4 -34.37 -16.40 1.78
N GLY A 5 -34.34 -16.60 3.10
CA GLY A 5 -34.21 -15.52 4.07
C GLY A 5 -32.99 -14.62 3.80
N PRO A 6 -32.95 -13.43 4.42
CA PRO A 6 -31.89 -12.45 4.16
C PRO A 6 -30.52 -13.09 4.37
N ILE A 7 -29.66 -12.98 3.36
CA ILE A 7 -28.25 -13.33 3.46
C ILE A 7 -27.66 -12.41 4.53
N LEU A 8 -27.56 -12.90 5.77
CA LEU A 8 -26.78 -12.27 6.82
C LEU A 8 -25.36 -12.16 6.28
N LYS A 9 -24.94 -10.94 5.92
CA LYS A 9 -23.55 -10.64 5.58
C LYS A 9 -22.72 -10.95 6.82
N LYS A 10 -22.18 -12.17 6.91
CA LYS A 10 -21.12 -12.48 7.86
C LYS A 10 -19.96 -11.57 7.50
N HIS A 11 -19.67 -10.61 8.35
CA HIS A 11 -18.39 -9.93 8.31
C HIS A 11 -17.32 -11.01 8.46
N THR A 12 -16.52 -11.21 7.41
CA THR A 12 -15.35 -12.04 7.50
C THR A 12 -14.36 -11.26 8.37
N ASN A 13 -14.15 -11.70 9.60
CA ASN A 13 -13.13 -11.15 10.51
C ASN A 13 -11.70 -11.55 10.07
N SER A 14 -11.50 -11.79 8.78
CA SER A 14 -10.22 -12.21 8.21
C SER A 14 -9.39 -10.97 7.91
N HIS A 15 -8.47 -10.64 8.82
CA HIS A 15 -7.42 -9.67 8.57
C HIS A 15 -6.17 -10.43 8.11
N GLY A 16 -5.63 -10.07 6.94
CA GLY A 16 -4.34 -10.58 6.50
C GLY A 16 -3.26 -9.55 6.71
N LEU A 17 -2.30 -9.87 7.59
CA LEU A 17 -1.10 -9.08 7.80
C LEU A 17 0.04 -9.65 6.98
N LEU A 18 0.78 -8.77 6.33
CA LEU A 18 2.01 -9.08 5.65
C LEU A 18 3.15 -8.69 6.57
N VAL A 19 4.01 -9.66 6.86
CA VAL A 19 5.09 -9.51 7.82
C VAL A 19 6.40 -9.38 7.06
N PRO A 20 7.02 -8.19 7.04
CA PRO A 20 8.35 -8.00 6.49
C PRO A 20 9.41 -8.62 7.42
N GLU A 21 10.67 -8.40 7.10
CA GLU A 21 11.74 -8.73 8.04
C GLU A 21 11.58 -7.92 9.34
N LEU A 22 11.50 -8.63 10.46
CA LEU A 22 11.40 -8.09 11.81
C LEU A 22 12.59 -8.57 12.63
N LYS A 23 12.87 -7.89 13.74
CA LYS A 23 13.90 -8.34 14.69
C LYS A 23 13.49 -9.66 15.33
N ASP A 24 14.46 -10.49 15.69
CA ASP A 24 14.23 -11.78 16.36
C ASP A 24 13.35 -11.66 17.61
N GLU A 25 13.52 -10.58 18.37
CA GLU A 25 12.71 -10.29 19.57
C GLU A 25 11.23 -10.09 19.20
N THR A 26 10.95 -9.29 18.17
CA THR A 26 9.60 -9.03 17.67
C THR A 26 8.96 -10.30 17.12
N MET A 27 9.73 -11.10 16.36
CA MET A 27 9.27 -12.40 15.87
C MET A 27 8.94 -13.37 17.00
N THR A 28 9.75 -13.38 18.07
CA THR A 28 9.52 -14.22 19.27
C THR A 28 8.26 -13.79 20.01
N LYS A 29 8.01 -12.48 20.13
CA LYS A 29 6.77 -11.95 20.69
C LYS A 29 5.56 -12.39 19.86
N LEU A 30 5.59 -12.19 18.53
CA LEU A 30 4.52 -12.63 17.63
C LEU A 30 4.25 -14.14 17.74
N ALA A 31 5.31 -14.96 17.81
CA ALA A 31 5.18 -16.40 17.97
C ALA A 31 4.49 -16.80 19.29
N THR A 32 4.74 -16.06 20.38
CA THR A 32 4.13 -16.29 21.70
C THR A 32 2.64 -15.97 21.71
N TYR A 33 2.22 -14.95 20.95
CA TYR A 33 0.81 -14.57 20.76
C TYR A 33 0.07 -15.46 19.75
N GLY A 34 0.83 -16.27 18.99
CA GLY A 34 0.31 -17.15 17.96
C GLY A 34 0.36 -16.51 16.58
N MET A 35 1.00 -17.21 15.64
CA MET A 35 1.04 -16.81 14.24
C MET A 35 0.36 -17.87 13.38
N PHE A 36 -0.78 -17.52 12.79
CA PHE A 36 -1.43 -18.33 11.77
C PHE A 36 -0.88 -17.95 10.39
N ILE A 37 0.22 -18.60 10.01
CA ILE A 37 0.84 -18.40 8.70
C ILE A 37 0.01 -19.12 7.66
N THR A 38 -0.50 -18.37 6.68
CA THR A 38 -1.27 -18.95 5.56
C THR A 38 -0.44 -19.08 4.29
N HIS A 39 0.51 -18.17 4.08
CA HIS A 39 1.37 -18.18 2.90
C HIS A 39 2.78 -17.68 3.25
N PHE A 40 3.78 -18.23 2.56
CA PHE A 40 5.11 -17.63 2.47
C PHE A 40 5.19 -16.87 1.15
N GLN A 41 5.57 -15.60 1.18
CA GLN A 41 5.54 -14.67 0.04
C GLN A 41 6.93 -14.37 -0.54
N HIS A 42 7.87 -15.31 -0.47
CA HIS A 42 9.23 -15.15 -0.98
C HIS A 42 9.36 -15.39 -2.50
N GLY A 43 10.54 -15.09 -3.05
CA GLY A 43 10.93 -15.43 -4.43
C GLY A 43 10.54 -14.36 -5.44
N ALA A 44 9.92 -14.76 -6.56
CA ALA A 44 9.62 -13.86 -7.68
C ALA A 44 8.80 -12.62 -7.30
N ALA A 45 8.00 -12.69 -6.23
CA ALA A 45 7.26 -11.53 -5.73
C ALA A 45 8.17 -10.38 -5.25
N PHE A 46 9.40 -10.68 -4.80
CA PHE A 46 10.40 -9.71 -4.32
C PHE A 46 11.21 -9.07 -5.45
N GLU A 47 11.18 -9.68 -6.65
CA GLU A 47 11.89 -9.16 -7.84
C GLU A 47 11.12 -8.01 -8.51
N VAL A 48 9.84 -7.84 -8.16
CA VAL A 48 8.98 -6.78 -8.68
C VAL A 48 9.17 -5.53 -7.83
N ALA A 49 9.36 -4.37 -8.48
CA ALA A 49 9.40 -3.08 -7.77
C ALA A 49 8.08 -2.82 -7.01
N ASP A 50 8.17 -2.10 -5.89
CA ASP A 50 7.02 -1.77 -5.03
C ASP A 50 5.98 -0.91 -5.77
N ASP A 51 6.40 -0.04 -6.66
CA ASP A 51 5.55 0.84 -7.47
C ASP A 51 5.02 0.21 -8.79
N ALA A 52 5.53 -0.97 -9.16
CA ALA A 52 5.18 -1.60 -10.44
C ALA A 52 3.71 -2.08 -10.47
N THR A 53 3.09 -2.30 -9.30
CA THR A 53 1.74 -2.84 -9.15
C THR A 53 0.97 -2.13 -8.05
N ALA A 54 -0.31 -2.45 -7.84
CA ALA A 54 -1.07 -1.93 -6.70
C ALA A 54 -0.66 -2.52 -5.34
N LEU A 55 0.07 -3.64 -5.31
CA LEU A 55 0.59 -4.26 -4.08
C LEU A 55 2.03 -3.77 -3.83
N PRO A 56 2.25 -2.83 -2.89
CA PRO A 56 3.57 -2.27 -2.61
C PRO A 56 4.47 -3.19 -1.77
N TRP A 57 3.90 -4.19 -1.10
CA TRP A 57 4.56 -5.01 -0.10
C TRP A 57 5.45 -6.09 -0.72
N ARG A 58 6.63 -5.67 -1.20
CA ARG A 58 7.61 -6.52 -1.91
C ARG A 58 8.72 -7.06 -1.01
N ASN A 59 8.62 -6.82 0.29
CA ASN A 59 9.56 -7.26 1.31
C ASN A 59 8.91 -8.14 2.40
N ALA A 60 7.65 -8.54 2.22
CA ALA A 60 6.92 -9.38 3.16
C ALA A 60 7.19 -10.86 2.93
N GLY A 61 7.89 -11.52 3.85
CA GLY A 61 8.21 -12.96 3.71
C GLY A 61 7.05 -13.87 4.09
N ILE A 62 6.14 -13.39 4.94
CA ILE A 62 5.08 -14.19 5.55
C ILE A 62 3.76 -13.43 5.47
N MET A 63 2.69 -14.15 5.12
CA MET A 63 1.32 -13.67 5.25
C MET A 63 0.65 -14.40 6.42
N MET A 64 0.35 -13.64 7.45
CA MET A 64 -0.46 -14.07 8.58
C MET A 64 -1.91 -13.80 8.27
N SER A 65 -2.79 -14.79 8.47
CA SER A 65 -4.23 -14.56 8.38
C SER A 65 -4.92 -15.28 9.52
N ASN A 66 -5.79 -14.54 10.20
CA ASN A 66 -6.57 -15.06 11.29
C ASN A 66 -7.89 -15.61 10.73
N VAL A 67 -7.89 -16.90 10.38
CA VAL A 67 -9.03 -17.58 9.74
C VAL A 67 -9.79 -18.44 10.75
N HIS A 68 -10.27 -17.90 11.87
CA HIS A 68 -11.21 -18.66 12.70
C HIS A 68 -12.27 -17.78 13.39
N PRO A 69 -13.56 -18.14 13.30
CA PRO A 69 -14.65 -17.51 14.03
C PRO A 69 -14.73 -18.09 15.45
N VAL A 70 -13.64 -18.02 16.22
CA VAL A 70 -13.71 -18.29 17.66
C VAL A 70 -13.80 -16.95 18.36
N ASP A 71 -14.80 -16.79 19.21
CA ASP A 71 -15.00 -15.57 20.01
C ASP A 71 -13.69 -15.26 20.78
N GLY A 72 -13.15 -14.05 20.58
CA GLY A 72 -11.90 -13.59 21.23
C GLY A 72 -10.72 -13.28 20.29
N LEU A 73 -10.80 -13.56 18.99
CA LEU A 73 -9.67 -13.34 18.06
C LEU A 73 -9.44 -11.89 17.62
N ALA A 74 -10.38 -10.98 17.85
CA ALA A 74 -10.18 -9.55 17.57
C ALA A 74 -8.97 -8.98 18.33
N PHE A 75 -8.76 -9.45 19.57
CA PHE A 75 -7.62 -9.06 20.41
C PHE A 75 -6.28 -9.49 19.80
N VAL A 76 -6.23 -10.66 19.14
CA VAL A 76 -4.98 -11.19 18.57
C VAL A 76 -4.46 -10.33 17.42
N ILE A 77 -5.34 -9.79 16.57
CA ILE A 77 -4.93 -8.90 15.47
C ILE A 77 -4.41 -7.58 16.02
N ASP A 78 -5.13 -6.97 16.96
CA ASP A 78 -4.75 -5.69 17.56
C ASP A 78 -3.40 -5.84 18.30
N ASP A 79 -3.19 -6.95 19.01
CA ASP A 79 -1.92 -7.28 19.66
C ASP A 79 -0.80 -7.50 18.64
N GLN A 80 -1.04 -8.24 17.55
CA GLN A 80 -0.05 -8.44 16.48
C GLN A 80 0.34 -7.12 15.81
N VAL A 81 -0.63 -6.26 15.48
CA VAL A 81 -0.38 -4.92 14.95
C VAL A 81 0.39 -4.08 15.96
N GLY A 82 0.03 -4.14 17.24
CA GLY A 82 0.73 -3.48 18.33
C GLY A 82 2.20 -3.90 18.42
N ILE A 83 2.47 -5.21 18.46
CA ILE A 83 3.82 -5.77 18.52
C ILE A 83 4.69 -5.32 17.33
N ILE A 84 4.13 -5.34 16.10
CA ILE A 84 4.86 -4.87 14.92
C ILE A 84 5.10 -3.35 15.00
N SER A 85 4.09 -2.60 15.44
CA SER A 85 4.16 -1.13 15.57
C SER A 85 5.15 -0.67 16.64
N GLU A 86 5.36 -1.45 17.71
CA GLU A 86 6.37 -1.19 18.72
C GLU A 86 7.78 -1.16 18.13
N GLU A 87 8.07 -2.03 17.14
CA GLU A 87 9.34 -2.00 16.42
C GLU A 87 9.37 -0.85 15.41
N ASP A 88 8.39 -0.81 14.51
CA ASP A 88 8.26 0.22 13.48
C ASP A 88 6.81 0.21 12.92
N PRO A 89 6.00 1.27 13.16
CA PRO A 89 4.65 1.37 12.60
C PRO A 89 4.62 1.28 11.08
N SER A 90 5.71 1.66 10.39
CA SER A 90 5.81 1.59 8.94
C SER A 90 5.75 0.15 8.42
N LYS A 91 6.15 -0.84 9.24
CA LYS A 91 6.16 -2.27 8.93
C LYS A 91 4.81 -2.96 9.09
N VAL A 92 3.78 -2.28 9.60
CA VAL A 92 2.41 -2.81 9.58
C VAL A 92 1.89 -2.75 8.14
N GLN A 93 1.81 -3.91 7.51
CA GLN A 93 1.39 -4.07 6.12
C GLN A 93 0.18 -5.00 6.06
N GLY A 94 -0.81 -4.65 5.25
CA GLY A 94 -2.05 -5.41 5.10
C GLY A 94 -2.21 -5.97 3.69
N TYR A 95 -2.88 -7.10 3.58
CA TYR A 95 -3.24 -7.70 2.31
C TYR A 95 -4.71 -7.42 1.96
N TYR A 96 -4.94 -6.63 0.90
CA TYR A 96 -6.28 -6.12 0.56
C TYR A 96 -7.31 -7.20 0.22
N ASN A 97 -6.90 -8.42 -0.15
CA ASN A 97 -7.85 -9.52 -0.38
C ASN A 97 -8.44 -10.09 0.93
N THR A 98 -7.86 -9.71 2.07
CA THR A 98 -8.26 -10.11 3.43
C THR A 98 -8.46 -8.85 4.26
N ILE A 99 -9.50 -8.10 3.89
CA ILE A 99 -9.83 -6.80 4.48
C ILE A 99 -10.27 -7.00 5.94
N GLY A 100 -9.64 -6.23 6.83
CA GLY A 100 -10.03 -6.10 8.23
C GLY A 100 -11.41 -5.47 8.45
N PRO A 101 -11.76 -5.19 9.72
CA PRO A 101 -13.04 -4.59 10.07
C PRO A 101 -13.21 -3.19 9.46
N LEU A 102 -14.46 -2.77 9.25
CA LEU A 102 -14.75 -1.41 8.81
C LEU A 102 -14.24 -0.40 9.86
N GLY A 103 -13.62 0.68 9.38
CA GLY A 103 -13.09 1.73 10.27
C GLY A 103 -11.64 1.52 10.72
N THR A 104 -10.90 0.56 10.14
CA THR A 104 -9.45 0.48 10.33
C THR A 104 -8.81 1.84 10.00
N PRO A 105 -8.12 2.49 10.96
CA PRO A 105 -7.46 3.76 10.72
C PRO A 105 -6.34 3.58 9.70
N ASP A 106 -6.11 4.59 8.86
CA ASP A 106 -5.03 4.59 7.86
C ASP A 106 -5.01 3.35 6.94
N TRP A 107 -6.20 2.81 6.62
CA TRP A 107 -6.33 1.62 5.78
C TRP A 107 -5.72 1.82 4.39
N GLN A 108 -5.70 3.06 3.90
CA GLN A 108 -5.09 3.44 2.63
C GLN A 108 -3.61 3.08 2.61
N ARG A 109 -2.84 3.53 3.62
CA ARG A 109 -1.43 3.16 3.77
C ARG A 109 -1.29 1.69 4.06
N LEU A 110 -2.14 1.11 4.93
CA LEU A 110 -2.05 -0.30 5.33
C LEU A 110 -2.11 -1.24 4.12
N TYR A 111 -3.01 -1.00 3.15
CA TYR A 111 -3.21 -1.92 2.03
C TYR A 111 -2.47 -1.52 0.76
N PHE A 112 -2.25 -0.23 0.54
CA PHE A 112 -1.73 0.30 -0.73
C PHE A 112 -0.47 1.14 -0.58
N GLY A 113 -0.02 1.43 0.65
CA GLY A 113 1.21 2.17 0.91
C GLY A 113 1.29 3.48 0.13
N THR A 114 2.45 3.73 -0.46
CA THR A 114 2.71 4.90 -1.33
C THR A 114 1.95 4.83 -2.67
N ASN A 115 1.45 3.67 -3.08
CA ASN A 115 0.73 3.51 -4.34
C ASN A 115 -0.70 4.05 -4.30
N TYR A 116 -1.24 4.36 -3.11
CA TYR A 116 -2.62 4.82 -2.97
C TYR A 116 -2.92 6.09 -3.77
N GLU A 117 -2.00 7.06 -3.78
CA GLU A 117 -2.18 8.32 -4.51
C GLU A 117 -2.37 8.09 -6.00
N ARG A 118 -1.50 7.26 -6.60
CA ARG A 118 -1.62 6.86 -8.00
C ARG A 118 -2.95 6.16 -8.28
N LEU A 119 -3.44 5.32 -7.36
CA LEU A 119 -4.74 4.66 -7.49
C LEU A 119 -5.90 5.66 -7.47
N MET A 120 -5.84 6.72 -6.64
CA MET A 120 -6.84 7.78 -6.64
C MET A 120 -6.92 8.48 -8.01
N GLN A 121 -5.77 8.79 -8.62
CA GLN A 121 -5.73 9.41 -9.96
C GLN A 121 -6.33 8.49 -11.02
N ILE A 122 -6.06 7.18 -10.95
CA ILE A 122 -6.68 6.18 -11.82
C ILE A 122 -8.20 6.16 -11.62
N LYS A 123 -8.68 6.16 -10.37
CA LYS A 123 -10.12 6.20 -10.07
C LYS A 123 -10.76 7.47 -10.62
N ALA A 124 -10.15 8.63 -10.42
CA ALA A 124 -10.67 9.89 -10.97
C ALA A 124 -10.77 9.88 -12.50
N LYS A 125 -9.83 9.23 -13.19
CA LYS A 125 -9.85 9.11 -14.65
C LYS A 125 -10.94 8.18 -15.17
N TYR A 126 -11.15 7.04 -14.51
CA TYR A 126 -12.00 5.95 -15.04
C TYR A 126 -13.36 5.80 -14.35
N ASP A 127 -13.53 6.34 -13.14
CA ASP A 127 -14.72 6.24 -12.29
C ASP A 127 -14.98 7.57 -11.53
N ALA A 128 -14.92 8.69 -12.25
CA ALA A 128 -15.16 10.03 -11.70
C ALA A 128 -16.55 10.20 -11.04
N GLY A 129 -17.53 9.39 -11.45
CA GLY A 129 -18.89 9.38 -10.90
C GLY A 129 -19.08 8.47 -9.69
N GLU A 130 -18.01 7.82 -9.20
CA GLU A 130 -18.04 6.84 -8.11
C GLU A 130 -19.10 5.74 -8.28
N VAL A 131 -19.26 5.25 -9.51
CA VAL A 131 -20.18 4.13 -9.81
C VAL A 131 -19.72 2.88 -9.05
N PHE A 132 -18.41 2.70 -8.89
CA PHE A 132 -17.82 1.61 -8.12
C PHE A 132 -17.32 2.13 -6.77
N SER A 133 -18.24 2.24 -5.81
CA SER A 133 -17.95 2.61 -4.42
C SER A 133 -18.24 1.47 -3.46
N LYS A 134 -17.39 1.32 -2.44
CA LYS A 134 -17.56 0.40 -1.32
C LYS A 134 -16.76 0.89 -0.11
N PRO A 135 -17.10 0.46 1.12
CA PRO A 135 -16.26 0.73 2.28
C PRO A 135 -14.81 0.23 2.05
N MET A 136 -13.83 1.07 2.42
CA MET A 136 -12.39 0.83 2.16
C MET A 136 -12.07 0.56 0.68
N GLY A 137 -12.82 1.14 -0.25
CA GLY A 137 -12.45 1.25 -1.66
C GLY A 137 -11.61 2.50 -1.91
N VAL A 138 -10.75 2.49 -2.93
CA VAL A 138 -10.01 3.70 -3.36
C VAL A 138 -10.97 4.86 -3.52
N GLU A 139 -10.62 6.02 -2.97
CA GLU A 139 -11.44 7.23 -2.99
C GLU A 139 -11.00 8.15 -4.13
N LEU A 140 -11.86 9.10 -4.51
CA LEU A 140 -11.45 10.17 -5.41
C LEU A 140 -10.45 11.11 -4.70
N PRO A 141 -9.48 11.70 -5.44
CA PRO A 141 -8.62 12.75 -4.88
C PRO A 141 -9.47 13.90 -4.33
N LYS A 142 -9.01 14.55 -3.26
CA LYS A 142 -9.70 15.75 -2.77
C LYS A 142 -9.62 16.85 -3.83
N GLN A 143 -10.61 17.74 -3.84
CA GLN A 143 -10.63 18.86 -4.79
C GLN A 143 -9.31 19.65 -4.71
N GLY A 144 -8.62 19.78 -5.84
CA GLY A 144 -7.30 20.43 -5.94
C GLY A 144 -6.10 19.48 -5.97
N GLU A 145 -6.28 18.19 -5.66
CA GLU A 145 -5.21 17.16 -5.69
C GLU A 145 -5.20 16.33 -6.98
N TYR A 146 -6.15 16.55 -7.90
CA TYR A 146 -6.21 15.82 -9.16
C TYR A 146 -5.13 16.30 -10.13
N CYS A 147 -4.26 15.39 -10.56
CA CYS A 147 -3.25 15.64 -11.58
C CYS A 147 -3.58 14.79 -12.82
N PRO A 148 -4.05 15.39 -13.93
CA PRO A 148 -4.50 14.64 -15.11
C PRO A 148 -3.38 13.87 -15.81
N THR A 149 -2.11 14.22 -15.56
CA THR A 149 -0.95 13.47 -16.05
C THR A 149 -0.63 12.36 -15.05
N ILE A 150 -1.29 11.20 -15.20
CA ILE A 150 -0.93 9.99 -14.47
C ILE A 150 0.51 9.63 -14.90
N PRO A 151 1.52 9.63 -14.01
CA PRO A 151 2.84 9.15 -14.38
C PRO A 151 2.74 7.67 -14.77
N PRO A 152 3.46 7.23 -15.82
CA PRO A 152 3.42 5.85 -16.25
C PRO A 152 3.87 4.91 -15.12
N ALA A 153 3.19 3.77 -15.00
CA ALA A 153 3.59 2.70 -14.11
C ALA A 153 5.04 2.30 -14.39
N GLY A 154 5.93 2.35 -13.40
CA GLY A 154 7.31 1.88 -13.56
C GLY A 154 8.22 2.82 -14.35
N GLY A 155 7.87 4.11 -14.43
CA GLY A 155 8.84 5.15 -14.76
C GLY A 155 9.81 5.35 -13.60
N SER A 156 10.66 4.34 -13.33
CA SER A 156 11.91 4.57 -12.60
C SER A 156 12.57 5.75 -13.30
N ALA A 157 12.81 6.84 -12.59
CA ALA A 157 13.71 7.86 -13.05
C ALA A 157 15.08 7.18 -13.15
N THR A 158 15.36 6.56 -14.29
CA THR A 158 16.70 6.07 -14.60
C THR A 158 17.56 7.30 -14.64
N ASN A 159 18.31 7.51 -13.56
CA ASN A 159 19.45 8.42 -13.54
C ASN A 159 20.25 8.12 -14.81
N GLY A 160 20.45 9.18 -15.60
CA GLY A 160 21.04 9.09 -16.92
C GLY A 160 22.28 8.19 -16.94
N ASP A 161 22.25 7.28 -17.88
CA ASP A 161 23.34 6.69 -18.66
C ASP A 161 24.70 7.39 -18.48
N ASP A 162 25.39 7.12 -17.38
CA ASP A 162 26.85 7.28 -17.32
C ASP A 162 27.48 6.02 -17.92
N GLU A 163 27.71 6.08 -19.23
CA GLU A 163 28.66 5.23 -19.95
C GLU A 163 30.01 5.22 -19.21
N ALA A 164 30.36 4.10 -18.56
CA ALA A 164 31.70 3.89 -18.06
C ALA A 164 32.15 2.43 -18.14
N LYS A 165 32.73 2.14 -19.32
CA LYS A 165 33.95 1.35 -19.58
C LYS A 165 34.03 -0.11 -19.13
N ASP A 166 34.22 -0.94 -20.14
CA ASP A 166 34.70 -2.31 -20.09
C ASP A 166 35.99 -2.44 -19.25
N GLY A 167 35.92 -3.30 -18.23
CA GLY A 167 37.07 -3.75 -17.45
C GLY A 167 36.93 -5.25 -17.18
N ASP A 168 37.80 -6.05 -17.78
CA ASP A 168 37.91 -7.49 -17.66
C ASP A 168 38.51 -7.88 -16.29
N GLY A 169 37.64 -8.22 -15.33
CA GLY A 169 38.07 -8.65 -14.01
C GLY A 169 37.42 -9.95 -13.58
N SER A 170 38.06 -11.08 -13.88
CA SER A 170 37.75 -12.38 -13.29
C SER A 170 38.06 -12.34 -11.78
N GLY A 171 37.02 -12.26 -10.94
CA GLY A 171 37.14 -12.23 -9.48
C GLY A 171 35.92 -12.87 -8.81
N ALA A 172 36.19 -13.79 -7.89
CA ALA A 172 35.25 -14.75 -7.31
C ALA A 172 34.09 -14.13 -6.49
N ASP A 173 32.97 -14.85 -6.51
CA ASP A 173 31.73 -14.62 -5.78
C ASP A 173 31.92 -14.38 -4.28
N SER A 174 31.46 -13.21 -3.81
CA SER A 174 31.02 -13.00 -2.44
C SER A 174 29.82 -12.05 -2.44
N ARG A 175 28.61 -12.62 -2.54
CA ARG A 175 27.34 -11.86 -2.48
C ARG A 175 27.10 -11.38 -1.05
N SER A 176 27.60 -10.19 -0.74
CA SER A 176 27.13 -9.37 0.38
C SER A 176 25.91 -8.59 -0.09
N SER A 177 24.72 -9.01 0.34
CA SER A 177 23.46 -8.30 0.14
C SER A 177 23.39 -7.12 1.11
N ALA A 178 23.88 -5.95 0.68
CA ALA A 178 23.65 -4.70 1.38
C ALA A 178 22.18 -4.23 1.20
N PRO A 179 21.55 -3.65 2.23
CA PRO A 179 20.21 -3.10 2.10
C PRO A 179 20.23 -1.87 1.18
N ARG A 180 19.40 -1.90 0.13
CA ARG A 180 19.10 -0.70 -0.68
C ARG A 180 18.26 0.24 0.18
N ALA A 181 18.90 1.21 0.81
CA ALA A 181 18.23 2.36 1.41
C ALA A 181 17.62 3.20 0.27
N SER A 182 16.31 3.07 0.05
CA SER A 182 15.55 4.01 -0.76
C SER A 182 15.52 5.35 -0.03
N ALA A 183 16.28 6.32 -0.53
CA ALA A 183 16.19 7.69 -0.07
C ALA A 183 14.81 8.24 -0.49
N ILE A 184 13.92 8.39 0.49
CA ILE A 184 12.63 9.07 0.32
C ILE A 184 12.96 10.55 0.11
N ALA A 185 13.09 10.97 -1.15
CA ALA A 185 13.08 12.37 -1.50
C ALA A 185 11.67 12.89 -1.25
N ALA A 186 11.49 13.64 -0.15
CA ALA A 186 10.31 14.46 0.09
C ALA A 186 10.28 15.63 -0.92
N GLY A 187 10.12 15.31 -2.20
CA GLY A 187 9.86 16.28 -3.25
C GLY A 187 8.40 16.67 -3.16
N GLY A 188 8.11 17.81 -2.52
CA GLY A 188 6.82 18.47 -2.63
C GLY A 188 6.55 18.81 -4.09
N PHE A 189 5.81 17.95 -4.78
CA PHE A 189 5.45 18.14 -6.19
C PHE A 189 4.32 19.17 -6.24
N LEU A 190 4.70 20.44 -6.24
CA LEU A 190 3.78 21.55 -6.46
C LEU A 190 3.23 21.45 -7.87
N CYS A 191 2.04 20.89 -8.01
CA CYS A 191 1.25 20.98 -9.23
C CYS A 191 0.91 22.47 -9.42
N SER A 192 1.66 23.16 -10.30
CA SER A 192 1.45 24.58 -10.59
C SER A 192 0.11 24.75 -11.30
N VAL A 193 -0.96 24.98 -10.54
CA VAL A 193 -2.26 25.33 -11.10
C VAL A 193 -2.22 26.81 -11.46
N SER A 194 -1.86 27.12 -12.71
CA SER A 194 -2.09 28.45 -13.28
C SER A 194 -3.59 28.64 -13.55
N VAL A 195 -4.35 29.02 -12.52
CA VAL A 195 -5.72 29.52 -12.69
C VAL A 195 -5.62 30.98 -13.10
N LEU A 196 -5.68 31.27 -14.40
CA LEU A 196 -5.97 32.63 -14.88
C LEU A 196 -7.42 32.97 -14.51
N PHE A 197 -7.60 33.68 -13.39
CA PHE A 197 -8.87 34.30 -13.04
C PHE A 197 -9.01 35.59 -13.87
N SER A 198 -9.68 35.49 -15.02
CA SER A 198 -10.08 36.66 -15.80
C SER A 198 -11.16 37.43 -15.05
N LEU A 199 -10.75 38.50 -14.37
CA LEU A 199 -11.60 39.47 -13.71
C LEU A 199 -12.29 40.34 -14.79
N PHE A 200 -13.52 40.00 -15.19
CA PHE A 200 -14.36 40.92 -15.97
C PHE A 200 -15.04 41.90 -15.01
N PHE A 201 -14.44 43.08 -14.84
CA PHE A 201 -15.12 44.26 -14.29
C PHE A 201 -16.00 44.87 -15.40
N VAL A 202 -17.32 44.69 -15.29
CA VAL A 202 -18.28 45.50 -16.04
C VAL A 202 -18.55 46.75 -15.21
N VAL A 203 -17.90 47.86 -15.58
CA VAL A 203 -18.29 49.19 -15.10
C VAL A 203 -19.40 49.71 -16.02
N ALA A 204 -20.62 49.72 -15.52
CA ALA A 204 -21.72 50.48 -16.12
C ALA A 204 -21.57 51.94 -15.67
N VAL A 205 -21.33 52.83 -16.63
CA VAL A 205 -21.41 54.29 -16.46
C VAL A 205 -22.83 54.72 -16.84
N ASN A 206 -23.49 55.45 -15.94
CA ASN A 206 -24.69 56.25 -16.20
C ASN A 206 -24.26 57.65 -16.67
#